data_AF-A0A7Y9N398-F1
#
_entry.id   AF-A0A7Y9N398-F1
#
_cell.length_a   1.000
_cell.length_b   1.000
_cell.length_c   1.000
_cell.angle_alpha   90.00
_cell.angle_beta   90.00
_cell.angle_gamma   90.00
#
_symmetry.space_group_name_H-M   'P 1'
#
loop_
_entity.id
_entity.type
_entity.pdbx_description
1 polymer ?
#
loop_
_entity_poly.entity_id
_entity_poly.type
_entity_poly.pdbx_seq_one_letter_code
_entity_poly.pdbx_strand_id
1 'polypeptide(L)' 'MSNPIIPPVPPIRPDDDDAAGVPTRDVDGERVLDADVDDALVDSAEADRIAAAADDDD' A
#
# COMPACT_ATOMS: atom_id res chain seq x y z
N MET A 1 13.13 -3.58 35.80
CA MET A 1 13.53 -3.24 34.42
C MET A 1 12.44 -3.78 33.51
N SER A 2 11.77 -2.91 32.75
CA SER A 2 10.66 -3.28 31.86
C SER A 2 11.22 -3.35 30.44
N ASN A 3 11.17 -4.51 29.80
CA ASN A 3 11.52 -4.61 28.39
C ASN A 3 10.31 -4.15 27.56
N PRO A 4 10.47 -3.25 26.60
CA PRO A 4 9.41 -2.95 25.65
C PRO A 4 9.16 -4.18 24.79
N ILE A 5 7.94 -4.70 24.82
CA ILE A 5 7.50 -5.74 23.89
C ILE A 5 7.24 -5.02 22.57
N ILE A 6 8.21 -5.11 21.66
CA ILE A 6 8.02 -4.64 20.29
C ILE A 6 7.16 -5.70 19.59
N PRO A 7 5.95 -5.35 19.11
CA PRO A 7 5.13 -6.28 18.34
C PRO A 7 5.87 -6.66 17.05
N PRO A 8 5.72 -7.89 16.56
CA PRO A 8 6.40 -8.35 15.35
C PRO A 8 5.98 -7.48 14.16
N VAL A 9 6.98 -6.99 13.41
CA VAL A 9 6.74 -6.27 12.15
C VAL A 9 6.24 -7.31 11.13
N PRO A 10 5.07 -7.10 10.52
CA PRO A 10 4.56 -8.01 9.50
C PRO A 10 5.50 -8.07 8.29
N PRO A 11 5.63 -9.24 7.64
CA PRO A 11 6.44 -9.36 6.44
C PRO A 11 5.86 -8.51 5.31
N ILE A 12 6.72 -7.80 4.60
CA ILE A 12 6.39 -7.11 3.35
C ILE A 12 6.09 -8.21 2.32
N ARG A 13 4.89 -8.24 1.75
CA ARG A 13 4.51 -9.26 0.76
C ARG A 13 5.10 -8.93 -0.61
N PRO A 14 5.53 -9.92 -1.40
CA PRO A 14 6.12 -9.68 -2.72
C PRO A 14 5.12 -9.19 -3.79
N ASP A 15 3.81 -9.28 -3.52
CA ASP A 15 2.75 -8.99 -4.50
C ASP A 15 2.33 -7.50 -4.54
N ASP A 16 3.08 -6.60 -3.90
CA ASP A 16 2.90 -5.13 -3.96
C ASP A 16 3.23 -4.52 -5.35
N ASP A 17 3.42 -5.34 -6.39
CA ASP A 17 3.80 -4.89 -7.74
C ASP A 17 2.60 -4.35 -8.56
N ASP A 18 1.35 -4.61 -8.15
CA ASP A 18 0.16 -4.12 -8.85
C ASP A 18 -0.35 -2.77 -8.31
N ALA A 19 0.52 -1.76 -8.35
CA ALA A 19 0.16 -0.34 -8.19
C ALA A 19 -0.70 0.21 -9.36
N ALA A 20 -1.47 -0.63 -10.06
CA ALA A 20 -2.19 -0.27 -11.29
C ALA A 20 -3.34 0.74 -11.06
N GLY A 21 -3.73 0.99 -9.80
CA GLY A 21 -4.77 1.94 -9.43
C GLY A 21 -4.33 3.06 -8.49
N VAL A 22 -3.08 3.05 -8.00
CA VAL A 22 -2.58 4.05 -7.06
C VAL A 22 -1.85 5.15 -7.83
N PRO A 23 -2.28 6.42 -7.72
CA PRO A 23 -1.60 7.52 -8.36
C PRO A 23 -0.15 7.61 -7.87
N THR A 24 0.77 7.35 -8.79
CA THR A 24 2.22 7.34 -8.55
C THR A 24 2.91 8.15 -9.63
N ARG A 25 4.09 8.67 -9.30
CA ARG A 25 4.95 9.43 -10.22
C ARG A 25 6.36 8.86 -10.22
N ASP A 26 7.03 8.96 -11.36
CA ASP A 26 8.43 8.61 -11.47
C ASP A 26 9.31 9.78 -11.02
N VAL A 27 10.10 9.56 -9.96
CA VAL A 27 11.12 10.49 -9.45
C VAL A 27 12.46 9.77 -9.53
N ASP A 28 13.38 10.30 -10.35
CA ASP A 28 14.73 9.72 -10.53
C ASP A 28 14.75 8.24 -10.94
N GLY A 29 13.70 7.79 -11.64
CA GLY A 29 13.55 6.39 -12.07
C GLY A 29 12.98 5.46 -11.01
N GLU A 30 12.54 6.01 -9.87
CA GLU A 30 11.80 5.30 -8.83
C GLU A 30 10.32 5.71 -8.85
N ARG A 31 9.42 4.73 -8.79
CA ARG A 31 7.98 4.97 -8.68
C ARG A 31 7.64 5.31 -7.23
N VAL A 32 7.22 6.54 -6.98
CA VAL A 32 6.82 7.03 -5.66
C VAL A 32 5.36 7.46 -5.66
N LEU A 33 4.73 7.47 -4.48
CA LEU A 33 3.37 8.01 -4.31
C LEU A 33 3.32 9.49 -4.72
N ASP A 34 2.30 9.86 -5.48
CA ASP A 34 2.12 11.26 -5.87
C ASP A 34 1.39 12.04 -4.78
N ALA A 35 2.14 12.81 -3.99
CA ALA A 35 1.62 13.63 -2.91
C ALA A 35 0.81 14.86 -3.39
N ASP A 36 0.83 15.17 -4.69
CA ASP A 36 0.06 16.27 -5.26
C ASP A 36 -1.35 15.84 -5.71
N VAL A 37 -1.66 14.54 -5.63
CA VAL A 37 -2.99 14.02 -5.88
C VAL A 37 -3.89 14.33 -4.69
N ASP A 38 -5.10 14.81 -5.00
CA ASP A 38 -6.13 15.04 -4.00
C ASP A 38 -6.64 13.70 -3.45
N ASP A 39 -6.35 13.44 -2.17
CA ASP A 39 -6.82 12.25 -1.45
C ASP A 39 -8.33 12.08 -1.50
N ALA A 40 -9.11 13.16 -1.69
CA ALA A 40 -10.56 13.08 -1.84
C ALA A 40 -11.01 12.46 -3.18
N LEU A 41 -10.11 12.37 -4.17
CA LEU A 41 -10.36 11.70 -5.45
C LEU A 41 -10.04 10.21 -5.41
N VAL A 42 -9.42 9.73 -4.33
CA VAL A 42 -9.15 8.30 -4.12
C VAL A 42 -10.42 7.60 -3.63
N ASP A 43 -10.90 6.59 -4.36
CA ASP A 43 -12.03 5.76 -3.92
C ASP A 43 -11.57 4.72 -2.89
N SER A 44 -11.67 5.07 -1.60
CA SER A 44 -11.27 4.19 -0.51
C SER A 44 -12.08 2.89 -0.46
N ALA A 45 -13.34 2.91 -0.90
CA ALA A 45 -14.16 1.70 -0.89
C ALA A 45 -13.68 0.70 -1.95
N GLU A 46 -13.26 1.19 -3.12
CA GLU A 46 -12.61 0.34 -4.12
C GLU A 46 -11.23 -0.14 -3.66
N ALA A 47 -10.44 0.73 -3.03
CA ALA A 47 -9.14 0.35 -2.48
C ALA A 47 -9.27 -0.76 -1.43
N ASP A 48 -10.23 -0.65 -0.50
CA ASP A 48 -10.50 -1.68 0.51
C ASP A 48 -10.98 -2.99 -0.11
N ARG A 49 -11.77 -2.91 -1.20
CA ARG A 49 -12.19 -4.10 -1.95
C ARG A 49 -11.00 -4.82 -2.58
N ILE A 50 -10.10 -4.10 -3.25
CA ILE A 50 -8.90 -4.67 -3.86
C ILE A 50 -8.00 -5.28 -2.79
N ALA A 51 -7.78 -4.57 -1.68
CA ALA A 51 -6.98 -5.06 -0.56
C ALA A 51 -7.58 -6.33 0.07
N ALA A 52 -8.90 -6.41 0.20
CA ALA A 52 -9.57 -7.60 0.71
C ALA A 52 -9.55 -8.78 -0.27
N ALA A 53 -9.62 -8.53 -1.58
CA ALA A 53 -9.60 -9.56 -2.62
C ALA A 53 -8.20 -10.15 -2.89
N ALA A 54 -7.13 -9.39 -2.57
CA ALA A 54 -5.75 -9.85 -2.72
C ALA A 54 -5.37 -11.02 -1.78
N ASP A 55 -6.21 -11.34 -0.79
CA ASP A 55 -6.00 -12.45 0.15
C ASP A 55 -6.69 -13.77 -0.26
N ASP A 56 -7.51 -13.79 -1.33
CA ASP A 56 -8.43 -14.91 -1.64
C ASP A 56 -7.99 -15.84 -2.79
N ASP A 57 -6.89 -15.58 -3.49
CA ASP A 57 -6.35 -16.46 -4.55
C ASP A 57 -5.25 -17.41 -3.99
N ASP A 58 -5.65 -18.63 -3.57
CA ASP A 58 -4.80 -19.82 -3.31
C ASP A 58 -5.15 -20.95 -4.29
#